data_AF-A0A336LZE0-F1
#
_entry.id   AF-A0A336LZE0-F1
#
_cell.length_a   1.000
_cell.length_b   1.000
_cell.length_c   1.000
_cell.angle_alpha   90.00
_cell.angle_beta   90.00
_cell.angle_gamma   90.00
#
_symmetry.space_group_name_H-M   'P 1'
#
loop_
_entity.id
_entity.type
_entity.pdbx_description
1 polymer ?
#
loop_
_entity_poly.entity_id
_entity_poly.type
_entity_poly.pdbx_seq_one_letter_code
_entity_poly.pdbx_strand_id
1 'polypeptide(L)'
;MSLNRYMHPRNIYRKPPDFNELASIYKEFCDISTTCIKGRRKVDFKDQNAVRILTQCLLHKDFNLVVNFPPNKLVPTLALRLNYILWLEDILAAFQFKENIRGVDIGCGASCIYGLLSSKMNGWEIYGTDVDSESIQFAKENVTKNKLDDLVHVIQQREDDKLFELIKNLSDDIEIHFCMCNPPFYETRDESPENRTGNRDEPRGTNTGSGKEISVEGSEISFVKKIIDESLELKYRIKIYTSMLGKKSSLANIKKYLKERGISNFISTEFCQGRTTRWGVAWSFVPGLYLNKVPQYERKNMRKPTGHCVKFVFPPNSESPLNLDLIEKGLEKLFTDLRLKIFLHEREHDNSIWEISASENTWSHQRRKRRMQGKVDDAPPVKKTKSPDSNVTKEDQTSFLVFGVCLKQESENFILELGYLEGSAGKDAANQVLQFIKNNYKKYI
;
A
#
# COMPACT_ATOMS: atom_id res chain seq x y z
N MET A 1 13.56 1.01 -3.94
CA MET A 1 12.20 0.48 -4.16
C MET A 1 11.10 1.51 -4.03
N SER A 2 10.32 1.72 -5.11
CA SER A 2 8.99 2.35 -5.03
C SER A 2 8.00 1.35 -4.44
N LEU A 3 7.20 1.79 -3.47
CA LEU A 3 6.20 1.00 -2.77
C LEU A 3 4.82 1.03 -3.46
N ASN A 4 4.74 1.55 -4.69
CA ASN A 4 3.48 1.69 -5.44
C ASN A 4 2.71 0.37 -5.58
N ARG A 5 3.40 -0.78 -5.70
CA ARG A 5 2.74 -2.09 -5.78
C ARG A 5 1.93 -2.44 -4.53
N TYR A 6 2.28 -1.85 -3.39
CA TYR A 6 1.61 -2.01 -2.09
C TYR A 6 0.61 -0.88 -1.80
N MET A 7 0.34 0.02 -2.75
CA MET A 7 -0.89 0.83 -2.68
C MET A 7 -2.10 -0.11 -2.62
N HIS A 8 -3.19 0.40 -2.06
CA HIS A 8 -4.45 -0.31 -2.01
C HIS A 8 -4.81 -0.87 -3.41
N PRO A 9 -5.27 -2.14 -3.55
CA PRO A 9 -5.42 -2.77 -4.86
C PRO A 9 -6.30 -2.01 -5.86
N ARG A 10 -7.32 -1.31 -5.36
CA ARG A 10 -8.27 -0.47 -6.11
C ARG A 10 -7.76 0.96 -6.39
N ASN A 11 -6.54 1.31 -5.96
CA ASN A 11 -5.98 2.65 -6.16
C ASN A 11 -5.53 2.84 -7.62
N ILE A 12 -6.15 3.79 -8.32
CA ILE A 12 -5.87 4.08 -9.74
C ILE A 12 -4.41 4.50 -9.97
N TYR A 13 -3.75 5.09 -8.98
CA TYR A 13 -2.36 5.55 -9.07
C TYR A 13 -1.33 4.44 -8.83
N ARG A 14 -1.76 3.18 -8.69
CA ARG A 14 -0.86 2.03 -8.86
C ARG A 14 -0.16 2.08 -10.21
N LYS A 15 -0.87 2.57 -11.23
CA LYS A 15 -0.30 3.01 -12.49
C LYS A 15 0.09 4.50 -12.36
N PRO A 16 1.37 4.87 -12.53
CA PRO A 16 1.77 6.28 -12.50
C PRO A 16 1.01 7.10 -13.55
N PRO A 17 0.67 8.38 -13.28
CA PRO A 17 0.06 9.24 -14.26
C PRO A 17 0.94 9.43 -15.50
N ASP A 18 0.31 9.50 -16.67
CA ASP A 18 0.99 9.82 -17.92
C ASP A 18 1.17 11.34 -18.04
N PHE A 19 2.39 11.82 -17.81
CA PHE A 19 2.71 13.24 -17.88
C PHE A 19 2.74 13.79 -19.31
N ASN A 20 2.93 12.94 -20.33
CA ASN A 20 2.80 13.39 -21.71
C ASN A 20 1.33 13.68 -22.04
N GLU A 21 0.44 12.80 -21.59
CA GLU A 21 -1.00 12.98 -21.73
C GLU A 21 -1.48 14.22 -20.96
N LEU A 22 -1.07 14.40 -19.69
CA LEU A 22 -1.43 15.60 -18.93
C LEU A 22 -0.96 16.89 -19.63
N ALA A 23 0.26 16.91 -20.17
CA ALA A 23 0.78 18.08 -20.89
C ALA A 23 0.04 18.37 -22.21
N SER A 24 -0.58 17.35 -22.83
CA SER A 24 -1.42 17.55 -24.03
C SER A 24 -2.81 18.11 -23.71
N ILE A 25 -3.30 17.91 -22.49
CA ILE A 25 -4.65 18.33 -22.07
C ILE A 25 -4.61 19.68 -21.36
N TYR A 26 -3.63 19.88 -20.46
CA TYR A 26 -3.56 21.03 -19.57
C TYR A 26 -2.35 21.90 -19.90
N LYS A 27 -2.60 23.13 -20.34
CA LYS A 27 -1.54 24.08 -20.71
C LYS A 27 -0.67 24.41 -19.50
N GLU A 28 -1.29 24.65 -18.35
CA GLU A 28 -0.63 24.92 -17.07
C GLU A 28 0.32 23.78 -16.65
N PHE A 29 -0.05 22.52 -16.94
CA PHE A 29 0.84 21.38 -16.69
C PHE A 29 2.00 21.32 -17.69
N CYS A 30 1.75 21.66 -18.95
CA CYS A 30 2.81 21.76 -19.94
C CYS A 30 3.84 22.83 -19.55
N ASP A 31 3.40 23.97 -19.03
CA ASP A 31 4.26 25.09 -18.64
C ASP A 31 5.19 24.75 -17.47
N ILE A 32 4.76 23.86 -16.54
CA ILE A 32 5.57 23.43 -15.38
C ILE A 32 6.35 22.13 -15.59
N SER A 33 6.23 21.48 -16.76
CA SER A 33 6.89 20.20 -17.04
C SER A 33 7.96 20.31 -18.11
N THR A 34 9.10 19.67 -17.87
CA THR A 34 10.23 19.62 -18.81
C THR A 34 10.25 18.33 -19.59
N THR A 35 10.71 18.36 -20.84
CA THR A 35 10.90 17.14 -21.64
C THR A 35 12.36 16.70 -21.55
N CYS A 36 12.60 15.46 -21.11
CA CYS A 36 13.95 14.90 -21.16
C CYS A 36 14.33 14.44 -22.58
N ILE A 37 15.63 14.16 -22.79
CA ILE A 37 16.18 13.72 -24.08
C ILE A 37 15.45 12.48 -24.65
N LYS A 38 14.87 11.62 -23.79
CA LYS A 38 14.09 10.44 -24.19
C LYS A 38 12.61 10.74 -24.50
N GLY A 39 12.23 12.01 -24.67
CA GLY A 39 10.86 12.43 -24.99
C GLY A 39 9.84 12.27 -23.85
N ARG A 40 10.27 11.92 -22.64
CA ARG A 40 9.38 11.82 -21.47
C ARG A 40 9.29 13.16 -20.73
N ARG A 41 8.08 13.59 -20.39
CA ARG A 41 7.85 14.72 -19.50
C ARG A 41 8.25 14.39 -18.06
N LYS A 42 8.81 15.39 -17.37
CA LYS A 42 9.20 15.35 -15.95
C LYS A 42 8.68 16.60 -15.25
N VAL A 43 8.32 16.42 -13.98
CA VAL A 43 7.91 17.49 -13.07
C VAL A 43 8.94 17.58 -11.96
N ASP A 44 9.30 18.80 -11.57
CA ASP A 44 10.08 19.02 -10.36
C ASP A 44 9.17 18.96 -9.14
N PHE A 45 9.29 17.89 -8.35
CA PHE A 45 8.51 17.70 -7.13
C PHE A 45 9.02 18.53 -5.93
N LYS A 46 10.14 19.25 -6.08
CA LYS A 46 10.60 20.25 -5.10
C LYS A 46 9.95 21.62 -5.32
N ASP A 47 9.43 21.89 -6.52
CA ASP A 47 8.66 23.11 -6.79
C ASP A 47 7.22 22.95 -6.28
N GLN A 48 6.87 23.75 -5.27
CA GLN A 48 5.52 23.76 -4.68
C GLN A 48 4.44 24.12 -5.70
N ASN A 49 4.72 25.00 -6.65
CA ASN A 49 3.76 25.38 -7.69
C ASN A 49 3.54 24.24 -8.68
N ALA A 50 4.61 23.56 -9.09
CA ALA A 50 4.51 22.38 -9.94
C ALA A 50 3.70 21.25 -9.28
N VAL A 51 3.91 20.99 -7.99
CA VAL A 51 3.11 20.01 -7.22
C VAL A 51 1.65 20.42 -7.12
N ARG A 52 1.36 21.71 -6.92
CA ARG A 52 0.00 22.26 -6.90
C ARG A 52 -0.71 22.01 -8.23
N ILE A 53 -0.12 22.45 -9.34
CA ILE A 53 -0.69 22.30 -10.68
C ILE A 53 -0.89 20.83 -11.05
N LEU A 54 0.11 19.98 -10.78
CA LEU A 54 -0.04 18.53 -10.98
C LEU A 54 -1.25 17.98 -10.21
N THR A 55 -1.39 18.34 -8.94
CA THR A 55 -2.50 17.86 -8.10
C THR A 55 -3.86 18.34 -8.62
N GLN A 56 -3.95 19.59 -9.07
CA GLN A 56 -5.16 20.15 -9.69
C GLN A 56 -5.52 19.42 -10.99
N CYS A 57 -4.55 19.19 -11.87
CA CYS A 57 -4.76 18.48 -13.13
C CYS A 57 -5.22 17.04 -12.91
N LEU A 58 -4.65 16.35 -11.92
CA LEU A 58 -5.06 14.99 -11.56
C LEU A 58 -6.47 14.95 -10.96
N LEU A 59 -6.82 15.88 -10.07
CA LEU A 59 -8.17 15.99 -9.52
C LEU A 59 -9.21 16.25 -10.61
N HIS A 60 -8.89 17.13 -11.56
CA HIS A 60 -9.78 17.42 -12.66
C HIS A 60 -9.90 16.22 -13.61
N LYS A 61 -8.79 15.63 -14.03
CA LYS A 61 -8.78 14.50 -14.98
C LYS A 61 -9.47 13.26 -14.42
N ASP A 62 -9.11 12.86 -13.20
CA ASP A 62 -9.44 11.52 -12.70
C ASP A 62 -10.73 11.54 -11.85
N PHE A 63 -11.13 12.70 -11.33
CA PHE A 63 -12.30 12.84 -10.44
C PHE A 63 -13.28 13.93 -10.87
N ASN A 64 -12.97 14.71 -11.92
CA ASN A 64 -13.75 15.88 -12.31
C ASN A 64 -13.98 16.84 -11.12
N LEU A 65 -12.91 17.08 -10.35
CA LEU A 65 -12.89 18.00 -9.23
C LEU A 65 -11.98 19.20 -9.56
N VAL A 66 -12.51 20.41 -9.42
CA VAL A 66 -11.73 21.65 -9.56
C VAL A 66 -11.44 22.19 -8.16
N VAL A 67 -10.20 22.06 -7.72
CA VAL A 67 -9.79 22.42 -6.35
C VAL A 67 -8.73 23.53 -6.39
N ASN A 68 -8.95 24.56 -5.60
CA ASN A 68 -8.01 25.64 -5.38
C ASN A 68 -7.22 25.36 -4.10
N PHE A 69 -5.89 25.42 -4.18
CA PHE A 69 -5.01 25.30 -3.02
C PHE A 69 -4.41 26.67 -2.72
N PRO A 70 -4.70 27.28 -1.56
CA PRO A 70 -4.07 28.53 -1.18
C PRO A 70 -2.54 28.40 -1.10
N PRO A 71 -1.80 29.51 -1.27
CA PRO A 71 -0.39 29.57 -0.93
C PRO A 71 -0.15 29.13 0.52
N ASN A 72 0.99 28.50 0.80
CA ASN A 72 1.42 28.10 2.16
C ASN A 72 0.53 27.09 2.91
N LYS A 73 -0.48 26.49 2.27
CA LYS A 73 -1.21 25.33 2.81
C LYS A 73 -0.78 24.03 2.15
N LEU A 74 -1.02 22.93 2.84
CA LEU A 74 -0.64 21.59 2.39
C LEU A 74 -1.38 21.22 1.10
N VAL A 75 -0.61 20.91 0.07
CA VAL A 75 -1.09 20.24 -1.15
C VAL A 75 -1.09 18.73 -0.91
N PRO A 76 -2.25 18.07 -0.91
CA PRO A 76 -2.35 16.65 -0.60
C PRO A 76 -1.80 15.78 -1.73
N THR A 77 -1.08 14.71 -1.37
CA THR A 77 -0.72 13.67 -2.34
C THR A 77 -1.89 12.72 -2.56
N LEU A 78 -2.52 12.77 -3.74
CA LEU A 78 -3.78 12.06 -4.01
C LEU A 78 -3.69 10.55 -3.80
N ALA A 79 -2.60 9.92 -4.24
CA ALA A 79 -2.42 8.48 -4.07
C ALA A 79 -2.48 8.02 -2.60
N LEU A 80 -1.93 8.83 -1.68
CA LEU A 80 -2.03 8.55 -0.25
C LEU A 80 -3.46 8.75 0.27
N ARG A 81 -4.15 9.82 -0.16
CA ARG A 81 -5.52 10.10 0.28
C ARG A 81 -6.48 9.01 -0.16
N LEU A 82 -6.34 8.53 -1.40
CA LEU A 82 -7.13 7.41 -1.92
C LEU A 82 -6.86 6.09 -1.18
N ASN A 83 -5.62 5.80 -0.77
CA ASN A 83 -5.35 4.62 0.03
C ASN A 83 -6.19 4.58 1.31
N TYR A 84 -6.40 5.74 1.94
CA TYR A 84 -7.20 5.84 3.16
C TYR A 84 -8.71 5.69 2.87
N ILE A 85 -9.23 6.39 1.86
CA ILE A 85 -10.65 6.29 1.46
C ILE A 85 -11.01 4.84 1.07
N LEU A 86 -10.18 4.20 0.24
CA LEU A 86 -10.40 2.82 -0.18
C LEU A 86 -10.36 1.83 1.00
N TRP A 87 -9.49 2.08 1.99
CA TRP A 87 -9.49 1.27 3.20
C TRP A 87 -10.76 1.44 4.04
N LEU A 88 -11.30 2.66 4.11
CA LEU A 88 -12.61 2.89 4.75
C LEU A 88 -13.74 2.20 3.98
N GLU A 89 -13.71 2.18 2.64
CA GLU A 89 -14.65 1.40 1.85
C GLU A 89 -14.59 -0.09 2.20
N ASP A 90 -13.40 -0.67 2.39
CA ASP A 90 -13.29 -2.08 2.82
C ASP A 90 -13.89 -2.30 4.20
N ILE A 91 -13.63 -1.39 5.14
CA ILE A 91 -14.17 -1.49 6.50
C ILE A 91 -15.71 -1.42 6.44
N LEU A 92 -16.27 -0.45 5.74
CA LEU A 92 -17.73 -0.27 5.64
C LEU A 92 -18.39 -1.46 4.94
N ALA A 93 -17.78 -1.96 3.85
CA ALA A 93 -18.27 -3.12 3.12
C ALA A 93 -18.27 -4.40 3.98
N ALA A 94 -17.27 -4.59 4.84
CA ALA A 94 -17.18 -5.74 5.74
C ALA A 94 -18.35 -5.82 6.73
N PHE A 95 -19.03 -4.70 7.00
CA PHE A 95 -20.19 -4.61 7.88
C PHE A 95 -21.48 -4.24 7.15
N GLN A 96 -21.48 -4.35 5.82
CA GLN A 96 -22.66 -4.13 4.98
C GLN A 96 -23.28 -2.72 5.11
N PHE A 97 -22.48 -1.72 5.50
CA PHE A 97 -22.90 -0.32 5.39
C PHE A 97 -22.84 0.09 3.91
N LYS A 98 -24.00 0.34 3.30
CA LYS A 98 -24.12 0.57 1.84
C LYS A 98 -24.71 1.92 1.43
N GLU A 99 -25.55 2.50 2.26
CA GLU A 99 -26.36 3.67 1.90
C GLU A 99 -26.31 4.72 3.01
N ASN A 100 -26.52 5.98 2.65
CA ASN A 100 -26.57 7.12 3.57
C ASN A 100 -25.37 7.20 4.51
N ILE A 101 -24.18 6.89 3.98
CA ILE A 101 -22.94 6.88 4.74
C ILE A 101 -22.58 8.31 5.11
N ARG A 102 -22.40 8.54 6.41
CA ARG A 102 -21.98 9.82 6.99
C ARG A 102 -20.63 9.68 7.66
N GLY A 103 -19.70 10.57 7.32
CA GLY A 103 -18.35 10.61 7.85
C GLY A 103 -18.01 11.95 8.49
N VAL A 104 -17.07 11.93 9.42
CA VAL A 104 -16.44 13.15 9.96
C VAL A 104 -14.99 13.21 9.51
N ASP A 105 -14.57 14.33 8.92
CA ASP A 105 -13.18 14.60 8.57
C ASP A 105 -12.61 15.65 9.54
N ILE A 106 -11.75 15.21 10.45
CA ILE A 106 -11.17 16.06 11.50
C ILE A 106 -9.90 16.74 10.96
N GLY A 107 -9.93 18.06 10.85
CA GLY A 107 -8.88 18.85 10.21
C GLY A 107 -8.92 18.72 8.69
N CYS A 108 -10.05 19.09 8.08
CA CYS A 108 -10.28 18.90 6.65
C CYS A 108 -9.35 19.74 5.77
N GLY A 109 -8.75 20.80 6.33
CA GLY A 109 -7.82 21.71 5.68
C GLY A 109 -8.43 22.49 4.53
N ALA A 110 -7.66 23.43 3.97
CA ALA A 110 -8.10 24.29 2.86
C ALA A 110 -8.61 23.53 1.63
N SER A 111 -8.06 22.34 1.38
CA SER A 111 -8.44 21.51 0.24
C SER A 111 -9.77 20.77 0.40
N CYS A 112 -10.22 20.51 1.64
CA CYS A 112 -11.31 19.58 1.95
C CYS A 112 -11.18 18.22 1.21
N ILE A 113 -9.95 17.74 1.02
CA ILE A 113 -9.66 16.70 0.02
C ILE A 113 -10.40 15.38 0.29
N TYR A 114 -10.54 14.96 1.56
CA TYR A 114 -11.26 13.73 1.85
C TYR A 114 -12.76 13.91 1.68
N GLY A 115 -13.31 15.05 2.07
CA GLY A 115 -14.71 15.41 1.80
C GLY A 115 -15.02 15.32 0.31
N LEU A 116 -14.28 16.06 -0.51
CA LEU A 116 -14.48 16.10 -1.97
C LEU A 116 -14.32 14.73 -2.63
N LEU A 117 -13.24 13.99 -2.34
CA LEU A 117 -13.00 12.68 -2.96
C LEU A 117 -14.05 11.66 -2.52
N SER A 118 -14.34 11.58 -1.22
CA SER A 118 -15.28 10.57 -0.70
C SER A 118 -16.71 10.82 -1.19
N SER A 119 -17.16 12.07 -1.21
CA SER A 119 -18.48 12.41 -1.76
C SER A 119 -18.54 12.19 -3.26
N LYS A 120 -17.49 12.55 -4.01
CA LYS A 120 -17.45 12.38 -5.47
C LYS A 120 -17.41 10.90 -5.90
N MET A 121 -16.65 10.07 -5.18
CA MET A 121 -16.48 8.66 -5.51
C MET A 121 -17.63 7.80 -4.99
N ASN A 122 -18.10 8.08 -3.78
CA ASN A 122 -18.96 7.16 -3.03
C ASN A 122 -20.33 7.76 -2.64
N GLY A 123 -20.58 9.05 -2.93
CA GLY A 123 -21.81 9.73 -2.51
C GLY A 123 -21.94 9.89 -0.99
N TRP A 124 -20.83 9.81 -0.26
CA TRP A 124 -20.85 9.95 1.21
C TRP A 124 -21.13 11.40 1.61
N GLU A 125 -21.90 11.56 2.67
CA GLU A 125 -22.07 12.83 3.35
C GLU A 125 -20.92 13.02 4.35
N ILE A 126 -20.21 14.13 4.29
CA ILE A 126 -19.00 14.39 5.07
C ILE A 126 -19.14 15.70 5.83
N TYR A 127 -18.94 15.63 7.14
CA TYR A 127 -18.81 16.79 8.01
C TYR A 127 -17.32 17.08 8.21
N GLY A 128 -16.78 18.06 7.48
CA GLY A 128 -15.39 18.46 7.58
C GLY A 128 -15.22 19.57 8.62
N THR A 129 -14.38 19.33 9.63
CA THR A 129 -14.10 20.32 10.67
C THR A 129 -12.68 20.87 10.55
N ASP A 130 -12.50 22.15 10.84
CA ASP A 130 -11.17 22.76 10.96
C ASP A 130 -11.22 23.95 11.95
N VAL A 131 -10.07 24.24 12.55
CA VAL A 131 -9.90 25.38 13.47
C VAL A 131 -9.32 26.61 12.75
N ASP A 132 -8.68 26.42 11.60
CA ASP A 132 -8.10 27.51 10.82
C ASP A 132 -9.14 28.15 9.89
N SER A 133 -9.43 29.43 10.12
CA SER A 133 -10.50 30.15 9.41
C SER A 133 -10.22 30.34 7.93
N GLU A 134 -8.95 30.50 7.53
CA GLU A 134 -8.54 30.54 6.14
C GLU A 134 -8.79 29.19 5.46
N SER A 135 -8.40 28.08 6.08
CA SER A 135 -8.70 26.74 5.61
C SER A 135 -10.21 26.50 5.46
N ILE A 136 -11.04 26.92 6.42
CA ILE A 136 -12.50 26.82 6.31
C ILE A 136 -13.04 27.59 5.11
N GLN A 137 -12.55 28.82 4.87
CA GLN A 137 -12.99 29.62 3.74
C GLN A 137 -12.69 28.93 2.40
N PHE A 138 -11.44 28.48 2.21
CA PHE A 138 -11.05 27.76 0.99
C PHE A 138 -11.77 26.42 0.83
N ALA A 139 -11.98 25.69 1.92
CA ALA A 139 -12.71 24.43 1.91
C ALA A 139 -14.15 24.64 1.44
N LYS A 140 -14.86 25.65 1.97
CA LYS A 140 -16.21 26.02 1.53
C LYS A 140 -16.24 26.39 0.05
N GLU A 141 -15.33 27.25 -0.40
CA GLU A 141 -15.24 27.62 -1.81
C GLU A 141 -15.01 26.41 -2.72
N ASN A 142 -14.13 25.48 -2.31
CA ASN A 142 -13.86 24.25 -3.04
C ASN A 142 -15.09 23.34 -3.10
N VAL A 143 -15.85 23.21 -2.02
CA VAL A 143 -17.11 22.45 -2.00
C VAL A 143 -18.14 23.05 -2.96
N THR A 144 -18.42 24.36 -2.83
CA THR A 144 -19.39 25.07 -3.66
C THR A 144 -19.02 25.04 -5.14
N LYS A 145 -17.73 25.21 -5.46
CA LYS A 145 -17.23 25.14 -6.84
C LYS A 145 -17.50 23.78 -7.51
N ASN A 146 -17.52 22.71 -6.71
CA ASN A 146 -17.78 21.35 -7.19
C ASN A 146 -19.25 20.92 -7.03
N LYS A 147 -20.14 21.81 -6.55
CA LYS A 147 -21.57 21.55 -6.32
C LYS A 147 -21.79 20.35 -5.40
N LEU A 148 -21.03 20.30 -4.31
CA LEU A 148 -21.09 19.23 -3.32
C LEU A 148 -21.66 19.72 -1.98
N ASP A 149 -22.28 20.90 -1.93
CA ASP A 149 -22.80 21.51 -0.70
C ASP A 149 -23.85 20.64 0.02
N ASP A 150 -24.61 19.82 -0.73
CA ASP A 150 -25.58 18.88 -0.15
C ASP A 150 -24.92 17.67 0.53
N LEU A 151 -23.65 17.39 0.22
CA LEU A 151 -22.91 16.23 0.72
C LEU A 151 -21.74 16.61 1.61
N VAL A 152 -21.14 17.79 1.47
CA VAL A 152 -19.94 18.18 2.23
C VAL A 152 -20.23 19.43 3.04
N HIS A 153 -20.31 19.25 4.36
CA HIS A 153 -20.60 20.30 5.32
C HIS A 153 -19.32 20.75 6.00
N VAL A 154 -18.83 21.95 5.67
CA VAL A 154 -17.59 22.51 6.22
C VAL A 154 -17.88 23.39 7.43
N ILE A 155 -17.35 23.00 8.59
CA ILE A 155 -17.72 23.53 9.90
C ILE A 155 -16.49 24.06 10.63
N GLN A 156 -16.51 25.35 10.97
CA GLN A 156 -15.48 25.98 11.80
C GLN A 156 -15.63 25.53 13.25
N GLN A 157 -14.54 25.07 13.86
CA GLN A 157 -14.43 24.85 15.30
C GLN A 157 -13.52 25.91 15.93
N ARG A 158 -13.69 26.16 17.24
CA ARG A 158 -12.74 26.94 18.02
C ARG A 158 -11.61 26.04 18.52
N GLU A 159 -10.47 26.63 18.84
CA GLU A 159 -9.28 25.86 19.27
C GLU A 159 -9.48 25.12 20.60
N ASP A 160 -10.34 25.65 21.47
CA ASP A 160 -10.69 25.10 22.77
C ASP A 160 -11.82 24.05 22.71
N ASP A 161 -12.47 23.88 21.56
CA ASP A 161 -13.54 22.91 21.39
C ASP A 161 -13.02 21.45 21.46
N LYS A 162 -13.91 20.53 21.83
CA LYS A 162 -13.68 19.09 21.67
C LYS A 162 -13.66 18.74 20.18
N LEU A 163 -12.84 17.77 19.78
CA LEU A 163 -12.71 17.36 18.37
C LEU A 163 -14.06 16.97 17.78
N PHE A 164 -14.88 16.29 18.56
CA PHE A 164 -16.20 15.82 18.16
C PHE A 164 -17.36 16.66 18.75
N GLU A 165 -17.14 17.93 19.07
CA GLU A 165 -18.18 18.81 19.62
C GLU A 165 -19.43 18.85 18.72
N LEU A 166 -19.24 18.86 17.39
CA LEU A 166 -20.32 18.75 16.42
C LEU A 166 -21.22 17.53 16.66
N ILE A 167 -20.62 16.37 16.91
CA ILE A 167 -21.35 15.09 17.05
C ILE A 167 -22.19 15.07 18.31
N LYS A 168 -21.81 15.80 19.34
CA LYS A 168 -22.62 15.95 20.56
C LYS A 168 -23.88 16.77 20.33
N ASN A 169 -23.83 17.69 19.38
CA ASN A 169 -24.93 18.58 19.04
C ASN A 169 -25.85 18.01 17.96
N LEU A 170 -25.43 16.96 17.24
CA LEU A 170 -26.30 16.23 16.33
C LEU A 170 -27.35 15.43 17.11
N SER A 171 -28.55 15.35 16.55
CA SER A 171 -29.63 14.51 17.11
C SER A 171 -29.24 13.02 17.15
N ASP A 172 -29.94 12.26 18.00
CA ASP A 172 -29.63 10.84 18.23
C ASP A 172 -29.97 9.89 17.08
N ASP A 173 -30.83 10.34 16.17
CA ASP A 173 -31.22 9.65 14.94
C ASP A 173 -30.19 9.79 13.80
N ILE A 174 -29.25 10.75 13.90
CA ILE A 174 -28.21 10.93 12.88
C ILE A 174 -27.08 9.94 13.14
N GLU A 175 -27.02 8.90 12.31
CA GLU A 175 -25.96 7.91 12.37
C GLU A 175 -24.68 8.39 11.67
N ILE A 176 -23.58 8.46 12.42
CA ILE A 176 -22.24 8.69 11.89
C ILE A 176 -21.52 7.35 11.77
N HIS A 177 -21.12 7.01 10.54
CA HIS A 177 -20.55 5.70 10.22
C HIS A 177 -19.07 5.67 10.53
N PHE A 178 -18.34 6.74 10.25
CA PHE A 178 -16.92 6.80 10.53
C PHE A 178 -16.42 8.20 10.88
N CYS A 179 -15.26 8.27 11.53
CA CYS A 179 -14.41 9.44 11.48
C CYS A 179 -13.09 9.12 10.78
N MET A 180 -12.49 10.12 10.17
CA MET A 180 -11.14 10.07 9.61
C MET A 180 -10.35 11.30 10.05
N CYS A 181 -9.05 11.14 10.14
CA CYS A 181 -8.16 12.23 10.49
C CYS A 181 -6.78 12.02 9.87
N ASN A 182 -6.22 13.09 9.34
CA ASN A 182 -4.81 13.19 9.00
C ASN A 182 -4.13 14.15 9.99
N PRO A 183 -3.69 13.66 11.16
CA PRO A 183 -3.18 14.54 12.20
C PRO A 183 -1.90 15.25 11.76
N PRO A 184 -1.60 16.42 12.33
CA PRO A 184 -0.33 17.10 12.13
C PRO A 184 0.82 16.20 12.60
N PHE A 185 1.82 16.00 11.75
CA PHE A 185 2.79 14.90 11.88
C PHE A 185 4.05 15.23 12.71
N TYR A 186 4.35 16.49 12.95
CA TYR A 186 5.63 16.93 13.47
C TYR A 186 5.49 17.63 14.82
N GLU A 187 6.44 17.44 15.73
CA GLU A 187 6.47 18.18 17.01
C GLU A 187 6.97 19.62 16.80
N THR A 188 7.88 19.82 15.85
CA THR A 188 8.41 21.12 15.46
C THR A 188 8.59 21.20 13.94
N ARG A 189 8.64 22.42 13.38
CA ARG A 189 8.83 22.66 11.94
C ARG A 189 10.11 22.03 11.38
N ASP A 190 11.13 21.86 12.22
CA ASP A 190 12.48 21.42 11.86
C ASP A 190 12.75 19.94 12.13
N GLU A 191 11.72 19.14 12.45
CA GLU A 191 11.87 17.68 12.54
C GLU A 191 12.19 17.06 11.16
N SER A 192 13.49 17.06 10.82
CA SER A 192 14.00 16.20 9.76
C SER A 192 13.95 14.74 10.25
N PRO A 193 13.53 13.78 9.41
CA PRO A 193 13.54 12.39 9.82
C PRO A 193 14.97 11.97 10.14
N GLU A 194 15.24 11.59 11.39
CA GLU A 194 16.58 11.20 11.87
C GLU A 194 17.26 10.28 10.85
N ASN A 195 18.38 10.76 10.31
CA ASN A 195 19.18 10.04 9.35
C ASN A 195 20.10 9.06 10.11
N ARG A 196 19.50 8.07 10.80
CA ARG A 196 20.19 7.12 11.69
C ARG A 196 21.35 6.37 11.05
N THR A 197 21.41 6.31 9.72
CA THR A 197 22.42 5.57 8.96
C THR A 197 23.35 6.45 8.13
N GLY A 198 23.18 7.77 8.14
CA GLY A 198 23.96 8.71 7.32
C GLY A 198 23.71 8.64 5.80
N ASN A 199 23.00 7.61 5.33
CA ASN A 199 22.81 7.29 3.90
C ASN A 199 21.37 7.49 3.41
N ARG A 200 20.52 8.20 4.15
CA ARG A 200 19.15 8.49 3.68
C ARG A 200 19.17 9.67 2.71
N ASP A 201 18.76 9.40 1.48
CA ASP A 201 18.47 10.45 0.48
C ASP A 201 17.49 11.48 1.05
N GLU A 202 17.67 12.75 0.68
CA GLU A 202 16.68 13.79 0.94
C GLU A 202 15.29 13.43 0.37
N PRO A 203 14.20 13.89 1.01
CA PRO A 203 12.87 13.79 0.43
C PRO A 203 12.83 14.40 -0.97
N ARG A 204 12.29 13.64 -1.94
CA ARG A 204 12.12 14.11 -3.33
C ARG A 204 10.97 15.10 -3.50
N GLY A 205 10.07 15.18 -2.52
CA GLY A 205 8.94 16.10 -2.50
C GLY A 205 9.15 17.20 -1.47
N THR A 206 8.62 18.38 -1.77
CA THR A 206 8.59 19.51 -0.82
C THR A 206 7.40 19.40 0.14
N ASN A 207 7.54 19.93 1.35
CA ASN A 207 6.42 20.13 2.27
C ASN A 207 5.79 21.50 1.97
N THR A 208 4.51 21.52 1.61
CA THR A 208 3.78 22.73 1.21
C THR A 208 2.98 23.35 2.37
N GLY A 209 2.74 22.60 3.45
CA GLY A 209 1.99 23.12 4.60
C GLY A 209 2.78 24.12 5.43
N SER A 210 2.10 24.79 6.35
CA SER A 210 2.71 25.69 7.32
C SER A 210 2.01 25.62 8.70
N GLY A 211 2.72 26.03 9.74
CA GLY A 211 2.16 26.19 11.10
C GLY A 211 1.46 24.94 11.64
N LYS A 212 0.20 25.10 12.05
CA LYS A 212 -0.62 24.08 12.75
C LYS A 212 -1.00 22.87 11.87
N GLU A 213 -0.91 22.97 10.54
CA GLU A 213 -1.15 21.83 9.63
C GLU A 213 -0.03 20.77 9.70
N ILE A 214 1.16 21.20 10.11
CA ILE A 214 2.36 20.37 10.16
C ILE A 214 2.70 20.00 11.60
N SER A 215 2.51 20.93 12.54
CA SER A 215 2.92 20.72 13.93
C SER A 215 1.91 21.19 14.97
N VAL A 216 1.72 20.36 16.00
CA VAL A 216 0.96 20.68 17.21
C VAL A 216 1.78 20.21 18.43
N GLU A 217 1.67 20.97 19.52
CA GLU A 217 2.29 20.65 20.81
C GLU A 217 1.87 19.24 21.26
N GLY A 218 2.83 18.34 21.46
CA GLY A 218 2.57 16.96 21.89
C GLY A 218 2.56 15.88 20.79
N SER A 219 2.93 16.19 19.54
CA SER A 219 3.06 15.22 18.42
C SER A 219 1.75 14.62 17.89
N GLU A 220 1.82 13.92 16.76
CA GLU A 220 0.71 13.10 16.23
C GLU A 220 0.15 12.10 17.26
N ILE A 221 0.98 11.64 18.22
CA ILE A 221 0.55 10.68 19.25
C ILE A 221 -0.47 11.32 20.19
N SER A 222 -0.21 12.54 20.68
CA SER A 222 -1.14 13.18 21.62
C SER A 222 -2.45 13.55 20.94
N PHE A 223 -2.40 13.96 19.68
CA PHE A 223 -3.61 14.24 18.91
C PHE A 223 -4.48 12.97 18.75
N VAL A 224 -3.89 11.84 18.37
CA VAL A 224 -4.65 10.58 18.24
C VAL A 224 -5.09 10.03 19.60
N LYS A 225 -4.33 10.25 20.68
CA LYS A 225 -4.80 9.95 22.04
C LYS A 225 -6.04 10.76 22.42
N LYS A 226 -6.11 12.07 22.06
CA LYS A 226 -7.31 12.90 22.24
C LYS A 226 -8.51 12.32 21.50
N ILE A 227 -8.34 11.88 20.25
CA ILE A 227 -9.40 11.19 19.49
C ILE A 227 -9.86 9.91 20.23
N ILE A 228 -8.93 9.12 20.75
CA ILE A 228 -9.25 7.90 21.51
C ILE A 228 -10.01 8.23 22.79
N ASP A 229 -9.57 9.22 23.56
CA ASP A 229 -10.23 9.60 24.81
C ASP A 229 -11.64 10.16 24.58
N GLU A 230 -11.83 11.02 23.57
CA GLU A 230 -13.18 11.48 23.22
C GLU A 230 -14.06 10.35 22.66
N SER A 231 -13.47 9.36 21.97
CA SER A 231 -14.21 8.18 21.50
C SER A 231 -14.77 7.31 22.65
N LEU A 232 -14.17 7.35 23.84
CA LEU A 232 -14.68 6.66 25.03
C LEU A 232 -15.94 7.33 25.59
N GLU A 233 -16.10 8.64 25.37
CA GLU A 233 -17.32 9.37 25.69
C GLU A 233 -18.43 9.06 24.67
N LEU A 234 -18.09 9.11 23.38
CA LEU A 234 -19.05 8.98 22.28
C LEU A 234 -19.46 7.54 21.97
N LYS A 235 -18.57 6.57 22.15
CA LYS A 235 -18.77 5.14 21.92
C LYS A 235 -19.47 4.86 20.58
N TYR A 236 -20.77 4.57 20.62
CA TYR A 236 -21.59 4.15 19.48
C TYR A 236 -22.14 5.30 18.62
N ARG A 237 -21.97 6.56 19.05
CA ARG A 237 -22.33 7.76 18.26
C ARG A 237 -21.57 7.80 16.93
N ILE A 238 -20.38 7.23 16.87
CA ILE A 238 -19.60 6.98 15.65
C ILE A 238 -19.33 5.48 15.58
N LYS A 239 -19.73 4.82 14.48
CA LYS A 239 -19.60 3.36 14.39
C LYS A 239 -18.12 2.93 14.30
N ILE A 240 -17.30 3.62 13.53
CA ILE A 240 -15.88 3.29 13.29
C ILE A 240 -15.01 4.54 13.45
N TYR A 241 -14.10 4.53 14.42
CA TYR A 241 -13.13 5.61 14.57
C TYR A 241 -11.86 5.26 13.80
N THR A 242 -11.30 6.20 13.05
CA THR A 242 -10.02 5.99 12.35
C THR A 242 -9.11 7.21 12.41
N SER A 243 -7.80 6.98 12.32
CA SER A 243 -6.81 8.04 12.10
C SER A 243 -5.64 7.50 11.28
N MET A 244 -5.03 8.37 10.48
CA MET A 244 -3.73 8.11 9.86
C MET A 244 -2.58 8.50 10.80
N LEU A 245 -1.41 7.90 10.61
CA LEU A 245 -0.18 8.12 11.35
C LEU A 245 1.02 8.22 10.40
N GLY A 246 1.90 9.17 10.69
CA GLY A 246 3.12 9.55 10.00
C GLY A 246 4.30 8.64 10.29
N LYS A 247 4.42 8.14 11.52
CA LYS A 247 5.55 7.35 12.00
C LYS A 247 5.11 5.96 12.48
N LYS A 248 5.91 4.92 12.15
CA LYS A 248 5.66 3.53 12.59
C LYS A 248 5.68 3.37 14.11
N SER A 249 6.57 4.12 14.78
CA SER A 249 6.66 4.17 16.24
C SER A 249 5.37 4.69 16.88
N SER A 250 4.75 5.71 16.28
CA SER A 250 3.46 6.24 16.71
C SER A 250 2.36 5.18 16.65
N LEU A 251 2.30 4.37 15.58
CA LEU A 251 1.36 3.24 15.51
C LEU A 251 1.54 2.26 16.66
N ALA A 252 2.78 1.89 16.99
CA ALA A 252 3.05 0.98 18.10
C ALA A 252 2.55 1.56 19.44
N ASN A 253 2.80 2.85 19.68
CA ASN A 253 2.33 3.56 20.88
C ASN A 253 0.81 3.65 20.94
N ILE A 254 0.15 3.98 19.83
CA ILE A 254 -1.31 4.08 19.75
C ILE A 254 -1.98 2.71 19.97
N LYS A 255 -1.45 1.63 19.40
CA LYS A 255 -1.95 0.27 19.68
C LYS A 255 -1.82 -0.11 21.15
N LYS A 256 -0.72 0.29 21.80
CA LYS A 256 -0.55 0.08 23.24
C LYS A 256 -1.59 0.87 24.03
N TYR A 257 -1.78 2.14 23.67
CA TYR A 257 -2.73 3.03 24.34
C TYR A 257 -4.18 2.57 24.18
N LEU A 258 -4.61 2.12 23.00
CA LEU A 258 -5.94 1.52 22.80
C LEU A 258 -6.19 0.37 23.79
N LYS A 259 -5.20 -0.53 23.97
CA LYS A 259 -5.29 -1.62 24.95
C LYS A 259 -5.33 -1.12 26.40
N GLU A 260 -4.51 -0.12 26.75
CA GLU A 260 -4.51 0.51 28.08
C GLU A 260 -5.87 1.15 28.41
N ARG A 261 -6.60 1.65 27.40
CA ARG A 261 -7.97 2.18 27.53
C ARG A 261 -9.07 1.12 27.41
N GLY A 262 -8.72 -0.17 27.36
CA GLY A 262 -9.68 -1.27 27.30
C GLY A 262 -10.31 -1.52 25.92
N ILE A 263 -9.76 -0.93 24.85
CA ILE A 263 -10.26 -1.08 23.48
C ILE A 263 -9.51 -2.25 22.83
N SER A 264 -10.18 -3.40 22.70
CA SER A 264 -9.64 -4.61 22.09
C SER A 264 -10.01 -4.79 20.61
N ASN A 265 -11.10 -4.16 20.17
CA ASN A 265 -11.59 -4.21 18.80
C ASN A 265 -10.94 -3.10 17.95
N PHE A 266 -9.74 -3.38 17.44
CA PHE A 266 -9.03 -2.47 16.54
C PHE A 266 -8.22 -3.22 15.49
N ILE A 267 -7.96 -2.55 14.36
CA ILE A 267 -7.06 -3.00 13.29
C ILE A 267 -6.12 -1.87 12.87
N SER A 268 -5.12 -2.20 12.07
CA SER A 268 -4.22 -1.22 11.46
C SER A 268 -3.81 -1.65 10.07
N THR A 269 -3.43 -0.70 9.23
CA THR A 269 -2.93 -0.97 7.87
C THR A 269 -1.71 -0.10 7.54
N GLU A 270 -1.05 -0.38 6.41
CA GLU A 270 0.01 0.47 5.84
C GLU A 270 -0.48 1.11 4.54
N PHE A 271 -0.35 2.43 4.44
CA PHE A 271 -0.57 3.17 3.20
C PHE A 271 0.79 3.43 2.52
N CYS A 272 0.99 2.80 1.36
CA CYS A 272 2.25 2.87 0.62
C CYS A 272 2.08 3.67 -0.66
N GLN A 273 2.97 4.63 -0.93
CA GLN A 273 3.04 5.35 -2.20
C GLN A 273 4.44 5.91 -2.42
N GLY A 274 5.06 5.61 -3.56
CA GLY A 274 6.43 6.00 -3.87
C GLY A 274 7.38 5.51 -2.78
N ARG A 275 8.12 6.44 -2.14
CA ARG A 275 9.00 6.13 -0.99
C ARG A 275 8.35 6.44 0.36
N THR A 276 7.10 6.89 0.35
CA THR A 276 6.39 7.33 1.54
C THR A 276 5.48 6.20 2.04
N THR A 277 5.63 5.88 3.32
CA THR A 277 4.72 4.99 4.03
C THR A 277 4.02 5.79 5.13
N ARG A 278 2.74 5.54 5.29
CA ARG A 278 1.91 5.98 6.41
C ARG A 278 1.18 4.77 6.98
N TRP A 279 0.57 4.93 8.14
CA TRP A 279 -0.18 3.87 8.80
C TRP A 279 -1.60 4.32 9.09
N GLY A 280 -2.57 3.43 8.96
CA GLY A 280 -3.94 3.65 9.43
C GLY A 280 -4.19 2.86 10.70
N VAL A 281 -4.99 3.41 11.62
CA VAL A 281 -5.55 2.69 12.77
C VAL A 281 -7.05 2.90 12.79
N ALA A 282 -7.80 1.84 13.09
CA ALA A 282 -9.26 1.87 13.22
C ALA A 282 -9.70 1.10 14.45
N TRP A 283 -10.70 1.61 15.17
CA TRP A 283 -11.30 0.95 16.32
C TRP A 283 -12.82 1.19 16.38
N SER A 284 -13.53 0.34 17.12
CA SER A 284 -14.98 0.46 17.25
C SER A 284 -15.48 -0.05 18.60
N PHE A 285 -16.53 0.59 19.11
CA PHE A 285 -17.28 0.19 20.31
C PHE A 285 -18.58 -0.54 19.99
N VAL A 286 -18.95 -0.68 18.72
CA VAL A 286 -20.23 -1.27 18.31
C VAL A 286 -20.22 -2.78 18.60
N PRO A 287 -21.12 -3.30 19.46
CA PRO A 287 -21.21 -4.73 19.71
C PRO A 287 -21.48 -5.53 18.43
N GLY A 288 -20.78 -6.65 18.24
CA GLY A 288 -20.93 -7.52 17.06
C GLY A 288 -20.18 -7.06 15.81
N LEU A 289 -19.69 -5.81 15.77
CA LEU A 289 -18.80 -5.31 14.73
C LEU A 289 -17.36 -5.69 15.07
N TYR A 290 -16.83 -6.75 14.48
CA TYR A 290 -15.45 -7.19 14.72
C TYR A 290 -14.53 -6.79 13.57
N LEU A 291 -13.65 -5.81 13.81
CA LEU A 291 -12.77 -5.23 12.80
C LEU A 291 -11.75 -6.24 12.22
N ASN A 292 -11.46 -7.33 12.92
CA ASN A 292 -10.63 -8.42 12.39
C ASN A 292 -11.24 -9.12 11.16
N LYS A 293 -12.51 -8.90 10.84
CA LYS A 293 -13.17 -9.39 9.61
C LYS A 293 -12.84 -8.56 8.37
N VAL A 294 -12.28 -7.36 8.53
CA VAL A 294 -11.89 -6.49 7.41
C VAL A 294 -10.69 -7.10 6.68
N PRO A 295 -10.70 -7.20 5.34
CA PRO A 295 -9.57 -7.67 4.56
C PRO A 295 -8.28 -6.91 4.88
N GLN A 296 -7.18 -7.63 5.08
CA GLN A 296 -5.87 -7.03 5.35
C GLN A 296 -4.96 -7.20 4.12
N TYR A 297 -4.42 -6.09 3.64
CA TYR A 297 -3.46 -6.05 2.54
C TYR A 297 -2.05 -5.82 3.09
N GLU A 298 -1.59 -6.77 3.91
CA GLU A 298 -0.27 -6.64 4.52
C GLU A 298 0.84 -6.71 3.47
N ARG A 299 1.83 -5.82 3.61
CA ARG A 299 3.11 -5.97 2.93
C ARG A 299 3.76 -7.25 3.45
N LYS A 300 3.65 -8.33 2.67
CA LYS A 300 4.45 -9.53 2.90
C LYS A 300 5.91 -9.14 2.71
N ASN A 301 6.63 -8.99 3.82
CA ASN A 301 8.07 -8.82 3.77
C ASN A 301 8.65 -10.13 3.24
N MET A 302 9.52 -10.05 2.23
CA MET A 302 10.29 -11.22 1.82
C MET A 302 10.98 -11.80 3.04
N ARG A 303 10.75 -13.09 3.24
CA ARG A 303 11.47 -13.80 4.29
C ARG A 303 12.96 -13.74 3.95
N LYS A 304 13.79 -13.52 4.97
CA LYS A 304 15.25 -13.56 4.78
C LYS A 304 15.68 -15.02 4.64
N PRO A 305 16.57 -15.35 3.68
CA PRO A 305 17.19 -16.67 3.59
C PRO A 305 17.75 -17.13 4.94
N THR A 306 17.45 -18.36 5.32
CA THR A 306 18.03 -18.97 6.54
C THR A 306 19.40 -19.57 6.19
N GLY A 307 20.40 -18.71 6.01
CA GLY A 307 21.80 -19.12 5.74
C GLY A 307 22.35 -18.59 4.43
N HIS A 308 23.42 -19.23 3.93
CA HIS A 308 24.11 -18.82 2.70
C HIS A 308 23.23 -19.06 1.47
N CYS A 309 23.14 -18.04 0.59
CA CYS A 309 22.56 -18.19 -0.73
C CYS A 309 23.57 -18.88 -1.67
N VAL A 310 23.09 -19.77 -2.52
CA VAL A 310 23.86 -20.34 -3.62
C VAL A 310 23.75 -19.48 -4.86
N LYS A 311 24.86 -19.36 -5.62
CA LYS A 311 24.95 -18.43 -6.75
C LYS A 311 25.21 -19.14 -8.09
N PHE A 312 24.74 -18.52 -9.16
CA PHE A 312 25.02 -18.87 -10.54
C PHE A 312 25.23 -17.60 -11.35
N VAL A 313 26.36 -17.49 -12.05
CA VAL A 313 26.62 -16.42 -13.00
C VAL A 313 26.28 -16.94 -14.39
N PHE A 314 25.39 -16.27 -15.10
CA PHE A 314 25.07 -16.63 -16.48
C PHE A 314 26.29 -16.40 -17.37
N PRO A 315 26.72 -17.39 -18.18
CA PRO A 315 27.81 -17.20 -19.11
C PRO A 315 27.46 -16.13 -20.15
N PRO A 316 28.44 -15.35 -20.62
CA PRO A 316 28.23 -14.43 -21.75
C PRO A 316 27.79 -15.22 -22.98
N ASN A 317 26.77 -14.71 -23.69
CA ASN A 317 26.27 -15.32 -24.91
C ASN A 317 26.76 -14.52 -26.13
N SER A 318 27.54 -15.16 -27.00
CA SER A 318 28.14 -14.54 -28.19
C SER A 318 27.17 -14.34 -29.35
N GLU A 319 26.05 -15.06 -29.38
CA GLU A 319 25.08 -15.01 -30.48
C GLU A 319 23.95 -14.01 -30.25
N SER A 320 23.65 -13.65 -29.00
CA SER A 320 22.67 -12.63 -28.64
C SER A 320 22.95 -12.09 -27.24
N PRO A 321 23.01 -10.77 -27.04
CA PRO A 321 23.28 -10.20 -25.72
C PRO A 321 22.15 -10.53 -24.75
N LEU A 322 22.51 -11.14 -23.62
CA LEU A 322 21.59 -11.36 -22.52
C LEU A 322 21.12 -10.01 -21.97
N ASN A 323 19.85 -9.92 -21.61
CA ASN A 323 19.32 -8.80 -20.84
C ASN A 323 18.41 -9.33 -19.73
N LEU A 324 18.16 -8.48 -18.73
CA LEU A 324 17.40 -8.85 -17.54
C LEU A 324 15.99 -9.37 -17.91
N ASP A 325 15.30 -8.73 -18.87
CA ASP A 325 13.96 -9.13 -19.32
C ASP A 325 13.90 -10.53 -19.91
N LEU A 326 14.91 -10.90 -20.72
CA LEU A 326 15.00 -12.22 -21.35
C LEU A 326 15.18 -13.31 -20.29
N ILE A 327 16.13 -13.09 -19.37
CA ILE A 327 16.44 -14.04 -18.30
C ILE A 327 15.22 -14.18 -17.38
N GLU A 328 14.57 -13.07 -17.03
CA GLU A 328 13.37 -13.03 -16.19
C GLU A 328 12.24 -13.87 -16.79
N LYS A 329 11.88 -13.62 -18.05
CA LYS A 329 10.85 -14.38 -18.77
C LYS A 329 11.20 -15.86 -18.88
N GLY A 330 12.47 -16.18 -19.13
CA GLY A 330 12.95 -17.56 -19.19
C GLY A 330 12.83 -18.27 -17.84
N LEU A 331 13.17 -17.59 -16.74
CA LEU A 331 13.02 -18.12 -15.39
C LEU A 331 11.55 -18.31 -15.00
N GLU A 332 10.67 -17.34 -15.30
CA GLU A 332 9.23 -17.46 -15.02
C GLU A 332 8.61 -18.65 -15.77
N LYS A 333 9.00 -18.85 -17.04
CA LYS A 333 8.60 -20.04 -17.80
C LYS A 333 9.14 -21.32 -17.18
N LEU A 334 10.40 -21.36 -16.77
CA LEU A 334 11.00 -22.50 -16.09
C LEU A 334 10.29 -22.83 -14.77
N PHE A 335 9.94 -21.82 -13.98
CA PHE A 335 9.20 -22.01 -12.72
C PHE A 335 7.82 -22.60 -12.98
N THR A 336 7.15 -22.11 -14.01
CA THR A 336 5.85 -22.63 -14.46
C THR A 336 5.94 -24.09 -14.89
N ASP A 337 6.94 -24.46 -15.71
CA ASP A 337 7.16 -25.84 -16.17
C ASP A 337 7.51 -26.79 -15.01
N LEU A 338 8.17 -26.29 -13.97
CA LEU A 338 8.43 -27.01 -12.73
C LEU A 338 7.23 -27.04 -11.77
N ARG A 339 6.09 -26.45 -12.12
CA ARG A 339 4.91 -26.33 -11.25
C ARG A 339 5.25 -25.64 -9.92
N LEU A 340 6.17 -24.69 -9.97
CA LEU A 340 6.52 -23.84 -8.85
C LEU A 340 5.55 -22.65 -8.79
N LYS A 341 5.07 -22.34 -7.60
CA LYS A 341 4.16 -21.21 -7.37
C LYS A 341 4.96 -20.00 -6.92
N ILE A 342 4.90 -18.93 -7.72
CA ILE A 342 5.45 -17.63 -7.35
C ILE A 342 4.50 -17.00 -6.33
N PHE A 343 4.98 -16.81 -5.10
CA PHE A 343 4.25 -16.12 -4.03
C PHE A 343 4.44 -14.61 -4.09
N LEU A 344 5.61 -14.17 -4.53
CA LEU A 344 5.98 -12.78 -4.65
C LEU A 344 6.98 -12.64 -5.79
N HIS A 345 6.84 -11.58 -6.59
CA HIS A 345 7.85 -11.15 -7.56
C HIS A 345 8.04 -9.64 -7.41
N GLU A 346 9.26 -9.22 -7.14
CA GLU A 346 9.70 -7.86 -6.95
C GLU A 346 10.78 -7.50 -7.98
N ARG A 347 10.50 -6.55 -8.86
CA ARG A 347 11.50 -6.04 -9.82
C ARG A 347 11.95 -4.62 -9.49
N GLU A 348 13.26 -4.41 -9.46
CA GLU A 348 13.88 -3.07 -9.56
C GLU A 348 14.68 -2.95 -10.87
N HIS A 349 15.26 -1.78 -11.11
CA HIS A 349 15.93 -1.46 -12.37
C HIS A 349 16.99 -2.50 -12.77
N ASP A 350 17.79 -2.96 -11.80
CA ASP A 350 18.95 -3.83 -12.03
C ASP A 350 18.78 -5.23 -11.38
N ASN A 351 17.60 -5.51 -10.80
CA ASN A 351 17.37 -6.75 -10.07
C ASN A 351 15.92 -7.22 -10.14
N SER A 352 15.73 -8.54 -10.00
CA SER A 352 14.43 -9.18 -9.88
C SER A 352 14.50 -10.21 -8.76
N ILE A 353 13.52 -10.22 -7.86
CA ILE A 353 13.50 -11.04 -6.66
C ILE A 353 12.18 -11.78 -6.58
N TRP A 354 12.21 -13.10 -6.40
CA TRP A 354 11.04 -13.93 -6.22
C TRP A 354 11.04 -14.62 -4.88
N GLU A 355 9.86 -14.80 -4.30
CA GLU A 355 9.61 -15.83 -3.29
C GLU A 355 8.80 -16.93 -3.96
N ILE A 356 9.37 -18.14 -4.00
CA ILE A 356 8.82 -19.27 -4.76
C ILE A 356 8.55 -20.42 -3.81
N SER A 357 7.46 -21.14 -4.06
CA SER A 357 7.13 -22.38 -3.36
C SER A 357 6.92 -23.55 -4.29
N ALA A 358 7.23 -24.72 -3.75
CA ALA A 358 6.94 -26.01 -4.33
C ALA A 358 6.08 -26.80 -3.35
N SER A 359 5.04 -27.47 -3.86
CA SER A 359 4.28 -28.48 -3.13
C SER A 359 4.91 -29.87 -3.20
N GLU A 360 5.80 -30.12 -4.17
CA GLU A 360 6.49 -31.40 -4.38
C GLU A 360 7.82 -31.21 -5.14
N ASN A 361 8.66 -32.26 -5.19
CA ASN A 361 9.91 -32.24 -5.95
C ASN A 361 9.70 -32.54 -7.45
N THR A 362 9.82 -31.51 -8.28
CA THR A 362 9.66 -31.60 -9.74
C THR A 362 10.97 -31.46 -10.52
N TRP A 363 12.05 -31.03 -9.88
CA TRP A 363 13.35 -30.76 -10.49
C TRP A 363 14.32 -31.96 -10.44
N SER A 364 14.15 -32.87 -9.48
CA SER A 364 15.01 -34.04 -9.32
C SER A 364 14.58 -35.23 -10.20
N HIS A 365 15.54 -36.08 -10.56
CA HIS A 365 15.35 -37.35 -11.28
C HIS A 365 14.59 -37.26 -12.61
N GLN A 366 14.53 -36.11 -13.28
CA GLN A 366 13.79 -35.96 -14.55
C GLN A 366 14.25 -36.96 -15.62
N ARG A 367 15.55 -37.28 -15.70
CA ARG A 367 16.07 -38.30 -16.64
C ARG A 367 15.58 -39.71 -16.32
N ARG A 368 15.43 -40.07 -15.03
CA ARG A 368 14.88 -41.35 -14.60
C ARG A 368 13.36 -41.40 -14.82
N LYS A 369 12.64 -40.31 -14.53
CA LYS A 369 11.19 -40.18 -14.79
C LYS A 369 10.87 -40.29 -16.29
N ARG A 370 11.65 -39.65 -17.18
CA ARG A 370 11.52 -39.78 -18.64
C ARG A 370 11.81 -41.21 -19.14
N ARG A 371 12.83 -41.88 -18.58
CA ARG A 371 13.12 -43.30 -18.89
C ARG A 371 12.05 -44.26 -18.40
N MET A 372 11.37 -43.94 -17.30
CA MET A 372 10.26 -44.74 -16.77
C MET A 372 9.00 -44.52 -17.59
N GLN A 373 8.68 -43.27 -17.96
CA GLN A 373 7.55 -42.94 -18.85
C GLN A 373 7.71 -43.55 -20.25
N GLY A 374 8.92 -43.57 -20.81
CA GLY A 374 9.21 -44.28 -22.06
C GLY A 374 9.30 -45.80 -21.96
N LYS A 375 9.02 -46.40 -20.79
CA LYS A 375 8.97 -47.86 -20.57
C LYS A 375 7.56 -48.38 -20.26
N VAL A 376 6.55 -47.50 -20.16
CA VAL A 376 5.16 -47.91 -19.83
C VAL A 376 4.40 -48.46 -21.05
N ASP A 377 4.92 -48.28 -22.26
CA ASP A 377 4.25 -48.76 -23.49
C ASP A 377 4.39 -50.28 -23.74
N ASP A 378 5.07 -51.05 -22.86
CA ASP A 378 5.41 -52.46 -23.13
C ASP A 378 5.24 -53.44 -21.93
N ALA A 379 4.28 -53.21 -21.03
CA ALA A 379 3.99 -54.17 -19.95
C ALA A 379 2.48 -54.48 -19.78
N PRO A 380 2.08 -55.76 -19.61
CA PRO A 380 0.68 -56.17 -19.46
C PRO A 380 0.12 -55.87 -18.05
N PRO A 381 -1.23 -55.80 -17.89
CA PRO A 381 -1.85 -55.21 -16.71
C PRO A 381 -1.83 -56.16 -15.50
N VAL A 382 -1.40 -55.65 -14.34
CA VAL A 382 -1.52 -56.36 -13.05
C VAL A 382 -2.54 -55.67 -12.14
N LYS A 383 -3.24 -56.53 -11.40
CA LYS A 383 -4.54 -56.41 -10.73
C LYS A 383 -4.68 -55.30 -9.68
N LYS A 384 -5.93 -54.82 -9.56
CA LYS A 384 -6.47 -53.99 -8.46
C LYS A 384 -6.32 -54.71 -7.10
N THR A 385 -5.85 -53.97 -6.10
CA THR A 385 -6.08 -54.29 -4.68
C THR A 385 -6.53 -53.03 -3.94
N LYS A 386 -7.45 -53.23 -2.98
CA LYS A 386 -8.31 -52.25 -2.32
C LYS A 386 -7.57 -51.23 -1.43
N SER A 387 -8.24 -50.08 -1.28
CA SER A 387 -8.01 -48.99 -0.33
C SER A 387 -8.12 -49.42 1.15
N PRO A 388 -7.68 -48.54 2.06
CA PRO A 388 -8.55 -48.14 3.17
C PRO A 388 -8.75 -46.63 3.23
N ASP A 389 -10.01 -46.24 3.35
CA ASP A 389 -10.43 -44.93 3.87
C ASP A 389 -10.03 -44.77 5.34
N SER A 390 -9.62 -43.56 5.74
CA SER A 390 -10.35 -42.76 6.74
C SER A 390 -9.51 -41.59 7.27
N ASN A 391 -10.07 -40.38 7.14
CA ASN A 391 -9.97 -39.22 8.04
C ASN A 391 -8.66 -38.95 8.78
N VAL A 392 -7.93 -37.91 8.34
CA VAL A 392 -7.10 -37.09 9.22
C VAL A 392 -7.36 -35.61 8.95
N THR A 393 -7.49 -34.90 10.06
CA THR A 393 -7.82 -33.50 10.32
C THR A 393 -6.97 -32.46 9.58
N LYS A 394 -7.56 -31.27 9.37
CA LYS A 394 -6.89 -30.04 8.89
C LYS A 394 -5.88 -29.56 9.94
N GLU A 395 -4.64 -30.00 9.85
CA GLU A 395 -3.48 -29.40 10.53
C GLU A 395 -2.33 -29.23 9.52
N ASP A 396 -1.82 -27.99 9.43
CA ASP A 396 -0.56 -27.53 8.82
C ASP A 396 -0.01 -28.27 7.59
N GLN A 397 -0.48 -27.89 6.39
CA GLN A 397 0.28 -28.16 5.16
C GLN A 397 1.51 -27.25 5.10
N THR A 398 2.60 -27.69 5.72
CA THR A 398 3.94 -27.13 5.47
C THR A 398 4.29 -27.32 3.99
N SER A 399 4.64 -26.25 3.29
CA SER A 399 5.08 -26.32 1.89
C SER A 399 6.33 -27.22 1.77
N PHE A 400 6.43 -28.03 0.72
CA PHE A 400 7.57 -28.93 0.52
C PHE A 400 8.90 -28.15 0.45
N LEU A 401 8.91 -27.02 -0.27
CA LEU A 401 10.04 -26.10 -0.30
C LEU A 401 9.55 -24.66 -0.50
N VAL A 402 10.09 -23.71 0.25
CA VAL A 402 9.97 -22.27 -0.01
C VAL A 402 11.38 -21.67 -0.08
N PHE A 403 11.66 -20.91 -1.14
CA PHE A 403 12.98 -20.34 -1.38
C PHE A 403 12.88 -18.98 -2.08
N GLY A 404 13.83 -18.10 -1.78
CA GLY A 404 14.03 -16.83 -2.46
C GLY A 404 14.92 -17.02 -3.69
N VAL A 405 14.59 -16.32 -4.77
CA VAL A 405 15.42 -16.20 -5.98
C VAL A 405 15.74 -14.73 -6.16
N CYS A 406 16.99 -14.37 -6.43
CA CYS A 406 17.39 -13.02 -6.76
C CYS A 406 18.26 -13.01 -8.01
N LEU A 407 17.77 -12.41 -9.08
CA LEU A 407 18.51 -12.11 -10.28
C LEU A 407 19.04 -10.66 -10.17
N LYS A 408 20.33 -10.46 -10.38
CA LYS A 408 20.98 -9.14 -10.35
C LYS A 408 21.83 -8.96 -11.59
N GLN A 409 21.85 -7.75 -12.11
CA GLN A 409 22.84 -7.33 -13.10
C GLN A 409 23.99 -6.62 -12.37
N GLU A 410 25.20 -7.18 -12.47
CA GLU A 410 26.43 -6.60 -11.92
C GLU A 410 27.42 -6.38 -13.07
N SER A 411 27.57 -5.12 -13.50
CA SER A 411 28.31 -4.76 -14.70
C SER A 411 27.76 -5.49 -15.95
N GLU A 412 28.59 -6.29 -16.64
CA GLU A 412 28.20 -7.10 -17.81
C GLU A 412 27.67 -8.49 -17.43
N ASN A 413 27.65 -8.84 -16.14
CA ASN A 413 27.25 -10.18 -15.68
C ASN A 413 25.84 -10.18 -15.12
N PHE A 414 25.13 -11.30 -15.33
CA PHE A 414 23.87 -11.59 -14.64
C PHE A 414 24.08 -12.69 -13.61
N ILE A 415 23.68 -12.43 -12.37
CA ILE A 415 23.89 -13.32 -11.23
C ILE A 415 22.54 -13.74 -10.67
N LEU A 416 22.31 -15.05 -10.59
CA LEU A 416 21.17 -15.67 -9.94
C LEU A 416 21.57 -16.23 -8.57
N GLU A 417 20.93 -15.76 -7.51
CA GLU A 417 21.13 -16.22 -6.14
C GLU A 417 19.86 -16.92 -5.65
N LEU A 418 19.99 -18.13 -5.10
CA LEU A 418 18.90 -18.88 -4.49
C LEU A 418 19.16 -19.06 -3.00
N GLY A 419 18.16 -18.78 -2.17
CA GLY A 419 18.24 -18.91 -0.72
C GLY A 419 17.05 -19.67 -0.15
N TYR A 420 17.31 -20.71 0.66
CA TYR A 420 16.25 -21.45 1.34
C TYR A 420 15.55 -20.58 2.40
N LEU A 421 14.23 -20.66 2.47
CA LEU A 421 13.41 -19.95 3.45
C LEU A 421 12.83 -20.92 4.48
N GLU A 422 12.02 -21.88 4.03
CA GLU A 422 11.39 -22.91 4.87
C GLU A 422 10.95 -24.13 4.04
N GLY A 423 10.42 -25.17 4.70
CA GLY A 423 9.83 -26.36 4.07
C GLY A 423 10.51 -27.68 4.45
N SER A 424 9.81 -28.78 4.26
CA SER A 424 10.29 -30.11 4.68
C SER A 424 11.48 -30.64 3.86
N ALA A 425 11.74 -30.09 2.68
CA ALA A 425 12.85 -30.50 1.81
C ALA A 425 14.23 -29.98 2.27
N GLY A 426 14.27 -29.00 3.18
CA GLY A 426 15.51 -28.44 3.73
C GLY A 426 16.35 -27.62 2.73
N LYS A 427 17.50 -27.12 3.20
CA LYS A 427 18.36 -26.18 2.45
C LYS A 427 18.91 -26.75 1.14
N ASP A 428 19.23 -28.04 1.12
CA ASP A 428 19.81 -28.70 -0.06
C ASP A 428 18.85 -28.72 -1.25
N ALA A 429 17.54 -28.66 -1.01
CA ALA A 429 16.56 -28.63 -2.08
C ALA A 429 16.66 -27.34 -2.93
N ALA A 430 16.97 -26.18 -2.31
CA ALA A 430 17.24 -24.94 -3.06
C ALA A 430 18.50 -25.07 -3.95
N ASN A 431 19.51 -25.81 -3.49
CA ASN A 431 20.71 -26.10 -4.27
C ASN A 431 20.39 -27.01 -5.47
N GLN A 432 19.52 -28.00 -5.28
CA GLN A 432 19.05 -28.87 -6.36
C GLN A 432 18.27 -28.08 -7.42
N VAL A 433 17.43 -27.13 -7.01
CA VAL A 433 16.73 -26.23 -7.94
C VAL A 433 17.75 -25.38 -8.72
N LEU A 434 18.74 -24.78 -8.04
CA LEU A 434 19.78 -24.01 -8.75
C LEU A 434 20.53 -24.89 -9.75
N GLN A 435 20.88 -26.12 -9.38
CA GLN A 435 21.56 -27.05 -10.28
C GLN A 435 20.69 -27.42 -11.48
N PHE A 436 19.37 -27.55 -11.27
CA PHE A 436 18.42 -27.76 -12.37
C PHE A 436 18.42 -26.58 -13.34
N ILE A 437 18.39 -25.34 -12.83
CA ILE A 437 18.44 -24.12 -13.62
C ILE A 437 19.76 -24.08 -14.42
N LYS A 438 20.91 -24.29 -13.77
CA LYS A 438 22.23 -24.37 -14.42
C LYS A 438 22.26 -25.33 -15.60
N ASN A 439 21.60 -26.48 -15.48
CA ASN A 439 21.59 -27.51 -16.50
C ASN A 439 20.58 -27.25 -17.65
N ASN A 440 19.63 -26.34 -17.48
CA ASN A 440 18.51 -26.19 -18.42
C ASN A 440 18.24 -24.77 -18.90
N TYR A 441 18.86 -23.73 -18.34
CA TYR A 441 18.52 -22.33 -18.62
C TYR A 441 18.56 -21.99 -20.12
N LYS A 442 19.50 -22.57 -20.90
CA LYS A 442 19.61 -22.36 -22.36
C LYS A 442 18.37 -22.78 -23.18
N LYS A 443 17.45 -23.54 -22.59
CA LYS A 443 16.16 -23.89 -23.25
C LYS A 443 15.10 -22.80 -23.07
N TYR A 444 15.34 -21.88 -22.15
CA TYR A 444 14.38 -20.89 -21.70
C TYR A 444 14.85 -19.45 -21.99
N ILE A 445 16.16 -19.25 -22.10
CA ILE A 445 16.90 -18.00 -22.31
C ILE A 445 17.83 -18.25 -23.48
#